data_AF-A0A3C0NY11-F1
#
_entry.id   AF-A0A3C0NY11-F1
#
_cell.length_a   1.000
_cell.length_b   1.000
_cell.length_c   1.000
_cell.angle_alpha   90.00
_cell.angle_beta   90.00
_cell.angle_gamma   90.00
#
_symmetry.space_group_name_H-M   'P 1'
#
loop_
_entity.id
_entity.type
_entity.pdbx_description
1 polymer ?
#
loop_
_entity_poly.entity_id
_entity_poly.type
_entity_poly.pdbx_seq_one_letter_code
_entity_poly.pdbx_strand_id
1 'polypeptide(L)'
;MTNFNITSTNYVLTPFNLFVSAAVLVLFIITLIAKWKMFNKFGEKGWKSLIPFYSEYVMLKNVWRGSIFFVSLALFILTFTFQQIAASLVGVPQLICLLVGLVFSIALLVVKIRSISHLSRAFGHGMGMTVFGVLFTDLQTIFLGLGNSQYIGAAA
;
A
#
# COMPACT_ATOMS: atom_id res chain seq x y z
N MET A 1 11.50 30.12 -32.29
CA MET A 1 10.94 29.31 -31.19
C MET A 1 9.70 28.63 -31.73
N THR A 2 9.79 27.35 -32.09
CA THR A 2 8.67 26.58 -32.65
C THR A 2 7.60 26.40 -31.58
N ASN A 3 6.41 26.95 -31.80
CA ASN A 3 5.24 26.72 -30.97
C ASN A 3 4.96 25.22 -30.93
N PHE A 4 5.35 24.55 -29.85
CA PHE A 4 4.99 23.16 -29.59
C PHE A 4 3.45 23.13 -29.54
N ASN A 5 2.83 22.58 -30.57
CA ASN A 5 1.39 22.69 -30.81
C ASN A 5 0.68 21.83 -29.75
N ILE A 6 0.21 22.46 -28.67
CA ILE A 6 -0.43 21.82 -27.49
C ILE A 6 -1.60 20.90 -27.92
N THR A 7 -2.22 21.20 -29.07
CA THR A 7 -3.24 20.36 -29.71
C THR A 7 -2.69 18.98 -30.09
N SER A 8 -1.54 18.89 -30.75
CA SER A 8 -0.91 17.62 -31.16
C SER A 8 -0.50 16.73 -29.99
N THR A 9 -0.05 17.32 -28.88
CA THR A 9 0.29 16.57 -27.66
C THR A 9 -0.95 15.98 -27.00
N ASN A 10 -2.10 16.67 -27.05
CA ASN A 10 -3.34 16.15 -26.47
C ASN A 10 -3.90 14.94 -27.22
N TYR A 11 -3.75 14.85 -28.55
CA TYR A 11 -4.23 13.69 -29.33
C TYR A 11 -3.43 12.40 -29.08
N VAL A 12 -2.17 12.50 -28.63
CA VAL A 12 -1.34 11.34 -28.26
C VAL A 12 -1.51 11.01 -26.77
N LEU A 13 -1.55 12.03 -25.91
CA LEU A 13 -1.68 11.85 -24.45
C LEU A 13 -3.07 11.34 -24.05
N THR A 14 -4.14 11.71 -24.75
CA THR A 14 -5.51 11.27 -24.41
C THR A 14 -5.75 9.76 -24.60
N PRO A 15 -5.44 9.12 -25.75
CA PRO A 15 -5.55 7.67 -25.87
C PRO A 15 -4.53 6.92 -25.01
N PHE A 16 -3.32 7.48 -24.83
CA PHE A 16 -2.32 6.90 -23.93
C PHE A 16 -2.82 6.87 -22.47
N ASN A 17 -3.37 7.98 -21.95
CA ASN A 17 -3.95 8.05 -20.62
C ASN A 17 -5.17 7.13 -20.45
N LEU A 18 -5.99 6.97 -21.50
CA LEU A 18 -7.11 6.04 -21.48
C LEU A 18 -6.62 4.59 -21.40
N PHE A 19 -5.59 4.24 -22.17
CA PHE A 19 -4.98 2.91 -22.11
C PHE A 19 -4.36 2.62 -20.73
N VAL A 20 -3.60 3.57 -20.17
CA VAL A 20 -3.00 3.44 -18.83
C VAL A 20 -4.08 3.31 -17.76
N SER A 21 -5.13 4.12 -17.80
CA SER A 21 -6.22 4.04 -16.81
C SER A 21 -6.99 2.71 -16.90
N ALA A 22 -7.25 2.20 -18.11
CA ALA A 22 -7.85 0.88 -18.30
C ALA A 22 -6.94 -0.23 -17.74
N ALA A 23 -5.63 -0.18 -17.97
CA ALA A 23 -4.68 -1.15 -17.43
C ALA A 23 -4.65 -1.15 -15.89
N VAL A 24 -4.66 0.04 -15.27
CA VAL A 24 -4.73 0.18 -13.80
C VAL A 24 -6.04 -0.39 -13.25
N LEU A 25 -7.16 -0.17 -13.91
CA LEU A 25 -8.46 -0.75 -13.50
C LEU A 25 -8.43 -2.28 -13.54
N VAL A 26 -7.84 -2.89 -14.58
CA VAL A 26 -7.69 -4.34 -14.66
C VAL A 26 -6.81 -4.86 -13.52
N LEU A 27 -5.65 -4.24 -13.27
CA LEU A 27 -4.76 -4.61 -12.17
C LEU A 27 -5.44 -4.45 -10.79
N PHE A 28 -6.26 -3.42 -10.63
CA PHE A 28 -7.05 -3.20 -9.43
C PHE A 28 -8.05 -4.34 -9.19
N ILE A 29 -8.81 -4.74 -10.22
CA ILE A 29 -9.75 -5.86 -10.12
C ILE A 29 -9.03 -7.17 -9.78
N ILE A 30 -7.89 -7.45 -10.42
CA ILE A 30 -7.07 -8.65 -10.11
C ILE A 30 -6.60 -8.62 -8.64
N THR A 31 -6.16 -7.46 -8.16
CA THR A 31 -5.72 -7.29 -6.77
C THR A 31 -6.86 -7.51 -5.78
N LEU A 32 -8.09 -7.07 -6.10
CA LEU A 32 -9.26 -7.35 -5.28
C LEU A 32 -9.58 -8.85 -5.21
N ILE A 33 -9.56 -9.55 -6.35
CA ILE A 33 -9.79 -11.02 -6.40
C ILE A 33 -8.70 -11.74 -5.61
N ALA A 34 -7.45 -11.31 -5.74
CA ALA A 34 -6.34 -11.86 -4.98
C ALA A 34 -6.49 -11.63 -3.47
N LYS A 35 -6.82 -10.40 -3.04
CA LYS A 35 -7.10 -10.08 -1.63
C LYS A 35 -8.25 -10.94 -1.11
N TRP A 36 -9.31 -11.12 -1.89
CA TRP A 36 -10.43 -12.00 -1.51
C TRP A 36 -9.97 -13.42 -1.24
N LYS A 37 -9.17 -14.01 -2.14
CA LYS A 37 -8.62 -15.36 -1.95
C LYS A 37 -7.65 -15.43 -0.77
N MET A 38 -6.83 -14.40 -0.57
CA MET A 38 -5.93 -14.32 0.59
C MET A 38 -6.72 -14.33 1.90
N PHE A 39 -7.85 -13.64 1.98
CA PHE A 39 -8.71 -13.62 3.16
C PHE A 39 -9.35 -14.97 3.43
N ASN A 40 -9.78 -15.67 2.38
CA ASN A 40 -10.28 -17.05 2.53
C ASN A 40 -9.19 -17.97 3.12
N LYS A 41 -7.92 -17.76 2.78
CA LYS A 41 -6.80 -18.50 3.39
C LYS A 41 -6.58 -18.17 4.86
N PHE A 42 -6.90 -16.95 5.30
CA PHE A 42 -6.92 -16.59 6.72
C PHE A 42 -8.11 -17.22 7.48
N GLY A 43 -9.01 -17.95 6.81
CA GLY A 43 -10.26 -18.42 7.40
C GLY A 43 -11.30 -17.31 7.58
N GLU A 44 -11.07 -16.14 6.98
CA GLU A 44 -11.95 -14.98 7.03
C GLU A 44 -12.82 -14.91 5.76
N LYS A 45 -14.00 -14.29 5.87
CA LYS A 45 -14.87 -14.13 4.70
C LYS A 45 -14.23 -13.17 3.69
N GLY A 46 -14.05 -13.59 2.44
CA GLY A 46 -13.37 -12.78 1.44
C GLY A 46 -14.00 -11.41 1.12
N TRP A 47 -15.32 -11.23 1.32
CA TRP A 47 -15.97 -9.91 1.14
C TRP A 47 -15.40 -8.83 2.06
N LYS A 48 -14.79 -9.21 3.19
CA LYS A 48 -14.12 -8.29 4.11
C LYS A 48 -12.97 -7.53 3.45
N SER A 49 -12.40 -8.09 2.36
CA SER A 49 -11.36 -7.44 1.57
C SER A 49 -11.84 -6.24 0.75
N LEU A 50 -13.14 -6.15 0.45
CA LEU A 50 -13.71 -5.03 -0.31
C LEU A 50 -13.76 -3.73 0.49
N ILE A 51 -13.81 -3.84 1.82
CA ILE A 51 -13.89 -2.67 2.70
C ILE A 51 -12.46 -2.17 2.95
N PRO A 52 -12.09 -0.95 2.50
CA PRO A 52 -10.71 -0.50 2.53
C PRO A 52 -10.06 -0.56 3.92
N PHE A 53 -10.66 0.10 4.92
CA PHE A 53 -10.11 0.15 6.28
C PHE A 53 -10.20 -1.19 7.03
N TYR A 54 -11.31 -1.91 6.83
CA TYR A 54 -11.53 -3.17 7.53
C TYR A 54 -10.63 -4.28 7.01
N SER A 55 -10.32 -4.27 5.70
CA SER A 55 -9.39 -5.24 5.11
C SER A 55 -8.00 -5.14 5.76
N GLU A 56 -7.46 -3.94 5.91
CA GLU A 56 -6.15 -3.73 6.53
C GLU A 56 -6.15 -4.17 7.99
N TYR A 57 -7.21 -3.85 8.74
CA TYR A 57 -7.37 -4.30 10.12
C TYR A 57 -7.39 -5.82 10.25
N VAL A 58 -8.18 -6.52 9.43
CA VAL A 58 -8.28 -7.99 9.46
C VAL A 58 -6.95 -8.63 9.08
N MET A 59 -6.24 -8.07 8.09
CA MET A 59 -4.90 -8.54 7.73
C MET A 59 -3.93 -8.40 8.91
N LEU A 60 -3.82 -7.21 9.50
CA LEU A 60 -2.92 -6.95 10.62
C LEU A 60 -3.29 -7.76 11.86
N LYS A 61 -4.59 -7.98 12.12
CA LYS A 61 -5.09 -8.81 13.23
C LYS A 61 -4.59 -10.26 13.11
N ASN A 62 -4.66 -10.83 11.91
CA ASN A 62 -4.26 -12.23 11.68
C ASN A 62 -2.73 -12.37 11.56
N VAL A 63 -2.05 -11.37 11.00
CA VAL A 63 -0.63 -11.46 10.66
C VAL A 63 0.30 -11.04 11.81
N TRP A 64 -0.07 -9.99 12.56
CA TRP A 64 0.82 -9.40 13.56
C TRP A 64 0.10 -9.01 14.86
N ARG A 65 -0.65 -7.91 14.85
CA ARG A 65 -1.47 -7.45 15.98
C ARG A 65 -2.50 -6.41 15.53
N GLY A 66 -3.76 -6.59 15.90
CA GLY A 66 -4.84 -5.68 15.52
C GLY A 66 -4.65 -4.23 15.99
N SER A 67 -3.96 -4.00 17.12
CA SER A 67 -3.69 -2.66 17.65
C SER A 67 -2.79 -1.81 16.74
N ILE A 68 -1.97 -2.45 15.91
CA ILE A 68 -1.01 -1.75 15.04
C ILE A 68 -1.71 -0.99 13.93
N PHE A 69 -2.90 -1.44 13.53
CA PHE A 69 -3.77 -0.69 12.62
C PHE A 69 -4.03 0.74 13.13
N PHE A 70 -4.38 0.90 14.41
CA PHE A 70 -4.64 2.21 15.00
C PHE A 70 -3.36 3.06 15.09
N VAL A 71 -2.22 2.43 15.38
CA VAL A 71 -0.91 3.12 15.37
C VAL A 71 -0.56 3.61 13.97
N SER A 72 -0.72 2.78 12.93
CA SER A 72 -0.48 3.18 11.54
C SER A 72 -1.45 4.28 11.09
N LEU A 73 -2.71 4.22 11.51
CA LEU A 73 -3.70 5.24 11.19
C LEU A 73 -3.35 6.58 11.83
N ALA A 74 -2.97 6.58 13.12
CA ALA A 74 -2.55 7.80 13.81
C ALA A 74 -1.28 8.40 13.17
N LEU A 75 -0.28 7.57 12.85
CA LEU A 75 0.94 8.02 12.17
C LEU A 75 0.67 8.55 10.76
N PHE A 76 -0.28 7.95 10.03
CA PHE A 76 -0.68 8.42 8.70
C PHE A 76 -1.33 9.81 8.79
N ILE A 77 -2.25 10.00 9.72
CA ILE A 77 -2.91 11.30 9.96
C ILE A 77 -1.87 12.35 10.35
N LEU A 78 -0.97 12.04 11.29
CA LEU A 78 0.10 12.95 11.69
C LEU A 78 1.00 13.34 10.52
N THR A 79 1.46 12.36 9.73
CA THR A 79 2.32 12.64 8.57
C THR A 79 1.59 13.52 7.56
N PHE A 80 0.32 13.23 7.28
CA PHE A 80 -0.50 14.01 6.36
C PHE A 80 -0.72 15.45 6.85
N THR A 81 -1.09 15.64 8.12
CA THR A 81 -1.31 16.99 8.67
C THR A 81 -0.02 17.81 8.69
N PHE A 82 1.12 17.22 9.09
CA PHE A 82 2.42 17.92 9.06
C PHE A 82 2.83 18.31 7.63
N GLN A 83 2.60 17.46 6.64
CA GLN A 83 2.89 17.80 5.23
C GLN A 83 1.98 18.92 4.71
N GLN A 84 0.69 18.91 5.04
CA GLN A 84 -0.25 19.97 4.64
C GLN A 84 0.07 21.31 5.32
N ILE A 85 0.47 21.29 6.59
CA ILE A 85 0.93 22.48 7.31
C ILE A 85 2.23 23.01 6.68
N ALA A 86 3.20 22.13 6.40
CA ALA A 86 4.45 22.52 5.75
C ALA A 86 4.21 23.20 4.39
N ALA A 87 3.25 22.70 3.61
CA ALA A 87 2.86 23.30 2.32
C ALA A 87 2.26 24.71 2.44
N SER A 88 1.77 25.08 3.63
CA SER A 88 1.16 26.38 3.92
C SER A 88 2.16 27.40 4.51
N LEU A 89 3.40 26.99 4.78
CA LEU A 89 4.46 27.82 5.35
C LEU A 89 5.54 28.11 4.29
N VAL A 90 6.33 29.16 4.50
CA VAL A 90 7.47 29.51 3.63
C VAL A 90 8.71 29.75 4.48
N GLY A 91 9.87 29.29 4.01
CA GLY A 91 11.18 29.55 4.64
C GLY A 91 11.56 28.53 5.73
N VAL A 92 12.26 28.98 6.78
CA VAL A 92 12.79 28.09 7.83
C VAL A 92 11.70 27.27 8.55
N PRO A 93 10.51 27.81 8.89
CA PRO A 93 9.45 27.02 9.52
C PRO A 93 8.97 25.84 8.67
N GLN A 94 8.95 26.00 7.34
CA GLN A 94 8.60 24.92 6.40
C GLN A 94 9.61 23.76 6.49
N LEU A 95 10.91 24.06 6.53
CA LEU A 95 11.96 23.04 6.61
C LEU A 95 11.85 22.21 7.90
N ILE A 96 11.56 22.86 9.02
CA ILE A 96 11.38 22.17 10.32
C ILE A 96 10.20 21.20 10.24
N CYS A 97 9.05 21.64 9.71
CA CYS A 97 7.88 20.78 9.55
C CYS A 97 8.14 19.60 8.60
N LEU A 98 8.90 19.80 7.53
CA LEU A 98 9.29 18.72 6.61
C LEU A 98 10.20 17.69 7.28
N LEU A 99 11.18 18.11 8.08
CA LEU A 99 12.06 17.20 8.82
C LEU A 99 11.26 16.37 9.84
N VAL A 100 10.32 16.98 10.56
CA VAL A 100 9.43 16.27 11.47
C VAL A 100 8.54 15.28 10.71
N GLY A 101 7.93 15.72 9.60
CA GLY A 101 7.16 14.85 8.72
C GLY A 101 7.98 13.68 8.17
N LEU A 102 9.27 13.90 7.86
CA LEU A 102 10.19 12.86 7.42
C LEU A 102 10.37 11.78 8.50
N VAL A 103 10.56 12.17 9.76
CA VAL A 103 10.70 11.20 10.87
C VAL A 103 9.46 10.32 11.00
N PHE A 104 8.25 10.91 10.92
CA PHE A 104 7.01 10.13 10.93
C PHE A 104 6.85 9.24 9.69
N SER A 105 7.29 9.70 8.51
CA SER A 105 7.28 8.89 7.29
C SER A 105 8.20 7.67 7.39
N ILE A 106 9.36 7.81 8.05
CA ILE A 106 10.28 6.69 8.32
C ILE A 106 9.62 5.70 9.29
N ALA A 107 8.92 6.17 10.33
CA ALA A 107 8.18 5.30 11.23
C ALA A 107 7.10 4.49 10.50
N LEU A 108 6.34 5.12 9.59
CA LEU A 108 5.36 4.43 8.74
C LEU A 108 6.03 3.41 7.82
N LEU A 109 7.18 3.74 7.23
CA LEU A 109 7.95 2.82 6.40
C LEU A 109 8.37 1.57 7.19
N VAL A 110 8.85 1.74 8.42
CA VAL A 110 9.23 0.63 9.30
C VAL A 110 8.03 -0.26 9.62
N VAL A 111 6.88 0.33 9.95
CA VAL A 111 5.64 -0.41 10.19
C VAL A 111 5.20 -1.18 8.94
N LYS A 112 5.30 -0.57 7.74
CA LYS A 112 5.00 -1.23 6.46
C LYS A 112 5.91 -2.43 6.23
N ILE A 113 7.22 -2.28 6.38
CA ILE A 113 8.20 -3.37 6.23
C ILE A 113 7.90 -4.50 7.21
N ARG A 114 7.63 -4.17 8.48
CA ARG A 114 7.28 -5.16 9.51
C ARG A 114 6.00 -5.91 9.14
N SER A 115 4.94 -5.22 8.74
CA SER A 115 3.67 -5.84 8.31
C SER A 115 3.90 -6.85 7.17
N ILE A 116 4.63 -6.44 6.14
CA ILE A 116 4.96 -7.28 4.97
C ILE A 116 5.83 -8.49 5.37
N SER A 117 6.74 -8.30 6.33
CA SER A 117 7.61 -9.37 6.82
C SER A 117 6.84 -10.43 7.60
N HIS A 118 5.93 -10.01 8.49
CA HIS A 118 5.05 -10.93 9.20
C HIS A 118 4.09 -11.61 8.22
N LEU A 119 3.59 -10.89 7.21
CA LEU A 119 2.72 -11.47 6.18
C LEU A 119 3.45 -12.57 5.42
N SER A 120 4.67 -12.30 4.94
CA SER A 120 5.48 -13.29 4.21
C SER A 120 5.73 -14.54 5.07
N ARG A 121 6.11 -14.34 6.34
CA ARG A 121 6.36 -15.44 7.28
C ARG A 121 5.08 -16.21 7.62
N ALA A 122 3.93 -15.55 7.72
CA ALA A 122 2.64 -16.18 7.98
C ALA A 122 2.18 -17.12 6.86
N PHE A 123 2.69 -16.91 5.64
CA PHE A 123 2.54 -17.82 4.51
C PHE A 123 3.74 -18.75 4.30
N GLY A 124 4.71 -18.80 5.22
CA GLY A 124 5.89 -19.67 5.14
C GLY A 124 6.97 -19.21 4.17
N HIS A 125 7.00 -17.93 3.77
CA HIS A 125 7.99 -17.42 2.82
C HIS A 125 9.13 -16.68 3.52
N GLY A 126 10.33 -16.80 2.96
CA GLY A 126 11.55 -16.16 3.46
C GLY A 126 11.68 -14.66 3.12
N MET A 127 12.85 -14.09 3.41
CA MET A 127 13.16 -12.66 3.23
C MET A 127 12.97 -12.15 1.79
N GLY A 128 13.16 -13.00 0.78
CA GLY A 128 12.95 -12.62 -0.63
C GLY A 128 11.54 -12.11 -0.91
N MET A 129 10.52 -12.73 -0.30
CA MET A 129 9.13 -12.25 -0.44
C MET A 129 8.87 -10.95 0.29
N THR A 130 9.60 -10.67 1.38
CA THR A 130 9.50 -9.39 2.07
C THR A 130 10.11 -8.28 1.22
N VAL A 131 11.28 -8.49 0.64
CA VAL A 131 11.92 -7.54 -0.28
C VAL A 131 11.03 -7.29 -1.49
N PHE A 132 10.48 -8.36 -2.08
CA PHE A 132 9.51 -8.27 -3.17
C PHE A 132 8.27 -7.47 -2.77
N GLY A 133 7.70 -7.70 -1.59
CA GLY A 133 6.53 -6.97 -1.10
C GLY A 133 6.78 -5.50 -0.80
N VAL A 134 7.99 -5.13 -0.37
CA VAL A 134 8.37 -3.73 -0.14
C VAL A 134 8.42 -2.97 -1.47
N LEU A 135 8.96 -3.58 -2.52
CA LEU A 135 9.02 -3.00 -3.88
C LEU A 135 7.65 -3.04 -4.59
N PHE A 136 6.92 -4.13 -4.44
CA PHE A 136 5.68 -4.43 -5.16
C PHE A 136 4.61 -5.01 -4.22
N THR A 137 4.03 -4.16 -3.38
CA THR A 137 3.05 -4.56 -2.35
C THR A 137 1.80 -5.22 -2.94
N ASP A 138 1.29 -4.69 -4.06
CA ASP A 138 0.10 -5.25 -4.72
C ASP A 138 0.40 -6.61 -5.36
N LEU A 139 1.58 -6.76 -5.98
CA LEU A 139 1.98 -8.03 -6.59
C LEU A 139 2.20 -9.13 -5.55
N GLN A 140 2.74 -8.81 -4.37
CA GLN A 140 2.85 -9.77 -3.28
C GLN A 140 1.48 -10.31 -2.87
N THR A 141 0.48 -9.44 -2.79
CA THR A 141 -0.89 -9.83 -2.45
C THR A 141 -1.51 -10.71 -3.54
N ILE A 142 -1.24 -10.41 -4.81
CA ILE A 142 -1.58 -11.25 -5.95
C ILE A 142 -0.93 -12.63 -5.84
N PHE A 143 0.38 -12.67 -5.59
CA PHE A 143 1.15 -13.91 -5.47
C PHE A 143 0.68 -14.77 -4.28
N LEU A 144 0.48 -14.17 -3.10
CA LEU A 144 0.02 -14.89 -1.91
C LEU A 144 -1.45 -15.29 -2.02
N GLY A 145 -2.31 -14.46 -2.61
CA GLY A 145 -3.73 -14.72 -2.77
C GLY A 145 -4.03 -15.80 -3.81
N LEU A 146 -3.41 -15.71 -4.98
CA LEU A 146 -3.64 -16.64 -6.09
C LEU A 146 -2.70 -17.85 -6.09
N GLY A 147 -1.55 -17.77 -5.42
CA GLY A 147 -0.57 -18.86 -5.35
C GLY A 147 -1.03 -20.03 -4.49
N ASN A 148 -0.22 -21.10 -4.44
CA ASN A 148 -0.54 -22.32 -3.69
C ASN A 148 -0.22 -22.22 -2.19
N SER A 149 0.42 -21.12 -1.76
CA SER A 149 0.86 -20.88 -0.39
C SER A 149 -0.33 -20.83 0.58
N GLN A 150 -0.32 -21.65 1.62
CA GLN A 150 -1.35 -21.68 2.66
C GLN A 150 -0.95 -20.80 3.84
N TYR A 151 -1.94 -20.30 4.57
CA TYR A 151 -1.71 -19.57 5.81
C TYR A 151 -1.35 -20.56 6.92
N ILE A 152 -0.17 -20.36 7.53
CA ILE A 152 0.40 -21.28 8.53
C ILE A 152 0.17 -20.74 9.95
N GLY A 153 -0.19 -19.47 10.09
CA GLY A 153 -0.44 -18.79 11.37
C GLY A 153 0.34 -17.48 11.47
N ALA A 154 0.04 -16.68 12.49
CA ALA A 154 0.80 -15.46 12.78
C ALA A 154 2.26 -15.84 13.04
N ALA A 155 3.19 -15.20 12.33
CA ALA A 155 4.61 -15.43 12.55
C ALA A 155 4.99 -14.96 13.97
N ALA A 156 5.40 -15.92 14.81
CA ALA A 156 5.92 -15.69 16.16
C ALA A 156 7.20 -14.82 16.13
#